data_AF-A0A836KIU9-F1
#
_entry.id   AF-A0A836KIU9-F1
#
_cell.length_a   1.000
_cell.length_b   1.000
_cell.length_c   1.000
_cell.angle_alpha   90.00
_cell.angle_beta   90.00
_cell.angle_gamma   90.00
#
_symmetry.space_group_name_H-M   'P 1'
#
loop_
_entity.id
_entity.type
_entity.pdbx_description
1 polymer ?
#
loop_
_entity_poly.entity_id
_entity_poly.type
_entity_poly.pdbx_seq_one_letter_code
_entity_poly.pdbx_strand_id
1 'polypeptide(L)'
;MFHLVSARLPLAIVTASSARFQSSSATAAATPNRRNQTRRSFASTSSLPKFEIHDVRDDPAHGSMTRVSVDGKQLLISQFPQLGPRKADPNDTTPQFDRDRRVSMRFRHVDLAGFVSVVENRISSHHVKNNAFEMAFEKTASGYVLKGQVHRSNSQVNEEWAVRFENQFAVTMEHFLESALTESFGFAQHLRAWSRGDSPQGDSSKISQDRYRNQNRNQSHRRAKNNSSTENRES
;
A
#
# COMPACT_ATOMS: atom_id res chain seq x y z
N MET A 1 3.08 47.98 45.40
CA MET A 1 1.73 47.72 45.95
C MET A 1 0.78 47.71 44.75
N PHE A 2 0.10 46.65 44.30
CA PHE A 2 -0.54 45.54 45.00
C PHE A 2 -0.65 44.28 44.09
N HIS A 3 -0.51 43.14 44.75
CA HIS A 3 -1.05 41.78 44.55
C HIS A 3 -1.28 41.13 43.17
N LEU A 4 -0.51 40.04 42.97
CA LEU A 4 -0.94 38.78 42.34
C LEU A 4 -2.19 38.21 43.03
N VAL A 5 -3.17 37.76 42.24
CA VAL A 5 -4.14 36.74 42.68
C VAL A 5 -4.31 35.69 41.59
N SER A 6 -3.84 34.49 41.91
CA SER A 6 -4.06 33.24 41.21
C SER A 6 -5.48 32.77 41.48
N ALA A 7 -6.26 32.50 40.43
CA ALA A 7 -7.53 31.79 40.54
C ALA A 7 -7.39 30.42 39.87
N ARG A 8 -7.26 29.40 40.72
CA ARG A 8 -7.34 27.97 40.36
C ARG A 8 -8.81 27.64 40.10
N LEU A 9 -9.12 27.03 38.96
CA LEU A 9 -10.43 26.44 38.69
C LEU A 9 -10.36 24.91 38.80
N PRO A 10 -11.40 24.27 39.36
CA PRO A 10 -11.37 22.88 39.79
C PRO A 10 -11.55 21.88 38.63
N LEU A 11 -10.83 20.76 38.73
CA LEU A 11 -11.05 19.51 38.01
C LEU A 11 -12.39 18.91 38.43
N ALA A 12 -13.34 18.80 37.49
CA ALA A 12 -14.54 17.98 37.66
C ALA A 12 -14.30 16.60 37.01
N ILE A 13 -14.23 15.58 37.86
CA ILE A 13 -14.24 14.17 37.52
C ILE A 13 -15.70 13.77 37.26
N VAL A 14 -16.02 13.28 36.06
CA VAL A 14 -17.30 12.61 35.80
C VAL A 14 -17.04 11.13 35.64
N THR A 15 -17.50 10.36 36.62
CA THR A 15 -17.50 8.91 36.65
C THR A 15 -18.71 8.33 35.92
N ALA A 16 -18.42 7.37 35.05
CA ALA A 16 -19.15 6.14 34.70
C ALA A 16 -20.68 6.18 34.48
N SER A 17 -21.08 5.68 33.29
CA SER A 17 -22.06 4.58 33.19
C SER A 17 -21.91 3.90 31.82
N SER A 18 -21.33 2.70 31.82
CA SER A 18 -21.32 1.80 30.67
C SER A 18 -22.63 1.02 30.64
N ALA A 19 -23.54 1.36 29.73
CA ALA A 19 -24.68 0.52 29.42
C ALA A 19 -24.26 -0.55 28.40
N ARG A 20 -24.11 -1.80 28.87
CA ARG A 20 -24.02 -2.99 28.02
C ARG A 20 -25.42 -3.34 27.53
N PHE A 21 -25.72 -3.07 26.27
CA PHE A 21 -26.80 -3.77 25.57
C PHE A 21 -26.23 -5.09 25.04
N GLN A 22 -26.63 -6.19 25.68
CA GLN A 22 -26.49 -7.54 25.16
C GLN A 22 -27.74 -7.85 24.34
N SER A 23 -27.64 -7.87 23.02
CA SER A 23 -28.59 -8.61 22.18
C SER A 23 -27.90 -9.87 21.68
N SER A 24 -28.29 -10.99 22.28
CA SER A 24 -27.93 -12.34 21.85
C SER A 24 -28.84 -12.74 20.69
N SER A 25 -28.25 -12.99 19.52
CA SER A 25 -28.84 -13.86 18.50
C SER A 25 -27.95 -15.09 18.33
N ALA A 26 -28.62 -16.24 18.36
CA ALA A 26 -28.01 -17.55 18.49
C ALA A 26 -27.24 -17.99 17.22
N THR A 27 -26.15 -18.69 17.51
CA THR A 27 -25.35 -19.63 16.74
C THR A 27 -25.90 -20.12 15.38
N ALA A 28 -25.17 -19.82 14.31
CA ALA A 28 -24.90 -20.76 13.24
C ALA A 28 -23.40 -21.07 13.24
N ALA A 29 -23.05 -22.30 13.59
CA ALA A 29 -21.68 -22.80 13.56
C ALA A 29 -21.22 -22.96 12.10
N ALA A 30 -20.55 -21.93 11.58
CA ALA A 30 -19.77 -22.03 10.36
C ALA A 30 -18.29 -21.96 10.75
N THR A 31 -17.62 -23.11 10.75
CA THR A 31 -16.18 -23.27 10.92
C THR A 31 -15.45 -22.36 9.91
N PRO A 32 -14.77 -21.27 10.33
CA PRO A 32 -13.93 -20.55 9.39
C PRO A 32 -12.65 -21.36 9.25
N ASN A 33 -12.62 -22.14 8.17
CA ASN A 33 -11.44 -22.79 7.65
C ASN A 33 -10.32 -21.74 7.60
N ARG A 34 -9.31 -21.89 8.47
CA ARG A 34 -8.21 -20.96 8.72
C ARG A 34 -7.21 -20.98 7.55
N ARG A 35 -7.69 -20.79 6.33
CA ARG A 35 -6.88 -20.36 5.18
C ARG A 35 -6.81 -18.84 5.23
N ASN A 36 -6.06 -18.32 6.20
CA ASN A 36 -5.57 -16.94 6.13
C ASN A 36 -4.53 -16.88 5.01
N GLN A 37 -5.03 -16.87 3.77
CA GLN A 37 -4.37 -16.18 2.69
C GLN A 37 -4.08 -14.78 3.21
N THR A 38 -2.80 -14.45 3.35
CA THR A 38 -2.26 -13.10 3.45
C THR A 38 -2.70 -12.34 2.20
N ARG A 39 -3.98 -11.97 2.12
CA ARG A 39 -4.45 -10.89 1.25
C ARG A 39 -3.73 -9.67 1.78
N ARG A 40 -2.66 -9.27 1.07
CA ARG A 40 -2.00 -7.98 1.27
C ARG A 40 -3.13 -6.95 1.31
N SER A 41 -3.42 -6.44 2.50
CA SER A 41 -4.32 -5.32 2.67
C SER A 41 -3.65 -4.17 1.94
N PHE A 42 -4.06 -3.89 0.70
CA PHE A 42 -3.63 -2.69 0.01
C PHE A 42 -4.03 -1.53 0.91
N ALA A 43 -3.05 -0.77 1.39
CA ALA A 43 -3.33 0.45 2.11
C ALA A 43 -4.24 1.33 1.23
N SER A 44 -5.25 1.95 1.83
CA SER A 44 -6.07 2.90 1.08
C SER A 44 -5.15 3.93 0.43
N THR A 45 -5.34 4.21 -0.85
CA THR A 45 -4.54 5.24 -1.54
C THR A 45 -4.69 6.62 -0.89
N SER A 46 -5.71 6.81 -0.04
CA SER A 46 -5.89 8.01 0.76
C SER A 46 -4.81 8.23 1.82
N SER A 47 -4.18 7.16 2.34
CA SER A 47 -3.18 7.22 3.41
C SER A 47 -1.74 7.09 2.91
N LEU A 48 -1.52 6.96 1.61
CA LEU A 48 -0.19 6.89 1.03
C LEU A 48 0.47 8.28 1.04
N PRO A 49 1.82 8.35 1.15
CA PRO A 49 2.55 9.58 0.85
C PRO A 49 2.20 10.06 -0.55
N LYS A 50 1.75 11.30 -0.66
CA LYS A 50 1.24 11.88 -1.91
C LYS A 50 1.29 13.40 -1.90
N PHE A 51 1.26 13.99 -3.08
CA PHE A 51 0.86 15.38 -3.29
C PHE A 51 -0.21 15.46 -4.38
N GLU A 52 -0.96 16.55 -4.37
CA GLU A 52 -2.07 16.77 -5.29
C GLU A 52 -1.99 18.18 -5.86
N ILE A 53 -2.25 18.31 -7.16
CA ILE A 53 -2.35 19.59 -7.87
C ILE A 53 -3.82 19.72 -8.26
N HIS A 54 -4.53 20.66 -7.64
CA HIS A 54 -5.94 20.91 -7.89
C HIS A 54 -6.05 22.09 -8.85
N ASP A 55 -6.27 21.82 -10.13
CA ASP A 55 -6.51 22.83 -11.16
C ASP A 55 -8.00 22.89 -11.51
N VAL A 56 -8.75 23.62 -10.69
CA VAL A 56 -10.19 23.83 -10.91
C VAL A 56 -10.36 25.01 -11.86
N ARG A 57 -11.12 24.81 -12.94
CA ARG A 57 -11.39 25.78 -14.00
C ARG A 57 -12.88 26.13 -14.07
N ASP A 58 -13.16 27.26 -14.68
CA ASP A 58 -14.54 27.69 -14.92
C ASP A 58 -15.19 26.86 -16.03
N ASP A 59 -14.40 26.55 -17.08
CA ASP A 59 -14.73 25.48 -18.02
C ASP A 59 -14.27 24.12 -17.45
N PRO A 60 -15.20 23.25 -17.01
CA PRO A 60 -14.86 21.99 -16.38
C PRO A 60 -14.20 20.98 -17.33
N ALA A 61 -14.29 21.16 -18.65
CA ALA A 61 -13.60 20.28 -19.60
C ALA A 61 -12.08 20.34 -19.49
N HIS A 62 -11.54 21.46 -19.00
CA HIS A 62 -10.10 21.70 -18.86
C HIS A 62 -9.61 21.56 -17.41
N GLY A 63 -10.53 21.46 -16.44
CA GLY A 63 -10.19 21.32 -15.03
C GLY A 63 -9.80 19.89 -14.67
N SER A 64 -8.80 19.73 -13.82
CA SER A 64 -8.39 18.41 -13.33
C SER A 64 -7.69 18.47 -11.97
N MET A 65 -7.69 17.33 -11.28
CA MET A 65 -6.80 17.10 -10.14
C MET A 65 -5.79 16.03 -10.50
N THR A 66 -4.51 16.35 -10.38
CA THR A 66 -3.43 15.37 -10.55
C THR A 66 -2.92 14.96 -9.18
N ARG A 67 -2.88 13.66 -8.91
CA ARG A 67 -2.33 13.06 -7.69
C ARG A 67 -1.12 12.21 -8.04
N VAL A 68 -0.02 12.49 -7.38
CA VAL A 68 1.20 11.66 -7.41
C VAL A 68 1.37 11.05 -6.02
N SER A 69 1.49 9.73 -5.96
CA SER A 69 1.57 8.98 -4.70
C SER A 69 2.53 7.81 -4.82
N VAL A 70 3.04 7.30 -3.69
CA VAL A 70 3.92 6.14 -3.68
C VAL A 70 3.40 5.07 -2.73
N ASP A 71 3.33 3.83 -3.21
CA ASP A 71 3.03 2.63 -2.42
C ASP A 71 4.28 1.75 -2.33
N GLY A 72 5.08 1.98 -1.29
CA GLY A 72 6.37 1.33 -1.07
C GLY A 72 7.36 1.60 -2.21
N LYS A 73 7.35 0.72 -3.21
CA LYS A 73 8.25 0.77 -4.39
C LYS A 73 7.54 1.17 -5.69
N GLN A 74 6.23 1.39 -5.65
CA GLN A 74 5.42 1.68 -6.82
C GLN A 74 4.99 3.14 -6.82
N LEU A 75 5.39 3.87 -7.86
CA LEU A 75 4.90 5.22 -8.10
C LEU A 75 3.53 5.14 -8.78
N LEU A 76 2.57 5.88 -8.27
CA LEU A 76 1.19 5.95 -8.75
C LEU A 76 0.90 7.38 -9.17
N ILE A 77 0.63 7.60 -10.45
CA ILE A 77 0.21 8.90 -10.99
C ILE A 77 -1.22 8.75 -11.47
N SER A 78 -2.10 9.61 -11.00
CA SER A 78 -3.51 9.59 -11.36
C SER A 78 -4.01 10.99 -11.63
N GLN A 79 -4.93 11.14 -12.58
CA GLN A 79 -5.57 12.40 -12.89
C GLN A 79 -7.08 12.20 -12.94
N PHE A 80 -7.79 13.13 -12.31
CA PHE A 80 -9.23 13.12 -12.13
C PHE A 80 -9.80 14.35 -12.85
N PRO A 81 -10.59 14.18 -13.91
CA PRO A 81 -11.21 15.31 -14.58
C PRO A 81 -12.22 16.00 -13.65
N GLN A 82 -12.40 17.31 -13.83
CA GLN A 82 -13.37 18.07 -13.04
C GLN A 82 -14.81 17.58 -13.31
N LEU A 83 -15.59 17.49 -12.24
CA LEU A 83 -17.00 17.09 -12.28
C LEU A 83 -17.88 18.32 -12.11
N GLY A 84 -18.37 18.85 -13.23
CA GLY A 84 -19.25 20.02 -13.24
C GLY A 84 -18.56 21.33 -12.83
N PRO A 85 -19.34 22.40 -12.59
CA PRO A 85 -18.82 23.72 -12.26
C PRO A 85 -17.97 23.74 -10.98
N ARG A 86 -17.19 24.81 -10.81
CA ARG A 86 -16.49 25.09 -9.54
C ARG A 86 -17.52 25.21 -8.41
N LYS A 87 -17.30 24.48 -7.34
CA LYS A 87 -18.10 24.59 -6.12
C LYS A 87 -17.88 25.95 -5.47
N ALA A 88 -18.98 26.65 -5.21
CA ALA A 88 -18.98 27.93 -4.50
C ALA A 88 -19.40 27.78 -3.03
N ASP A 89 -20.29 26.83 -2.73
CA ASP A 89 -20.75 26.55 -1.38
C ASP A 89 -19.78 25.62 -0.64
N PRO A 90 -19.17 26.04 0.48
CA PRO A 90 -18.33 25.18 1.31
C PRO A 90 -19.06 23.98 1.91
N ASN A 91 -20.39 24.03 2.03
CA ASN A 91 -21.20 22.95 2.61
C ASN A 91 -21.69 21.93 1.57
N ASP A 92 -21.51 22.22 0.28
CA ASP A 92 -21.83 21.26 -0.76
C ASP A 92 -20.92 20.03 -0.59
N THR A 93 -21.51 18.84 -0.45
CA THR A 93 -20.79 17.59 -0.23
C THR A 93 -20.50 16.83 -1.52
N THR A 94 -20.98 17.31 -2.66
CA THR A 94 -20.74 16.68 -3.96
C THR A 94 -19.24 16.70 -4.31
N PRO A 95 -18.73 15.68 -5.01
CA PRO A 95 -17.32 15.62 -5.37
C PRO A 95 -17.01 16.63 -6.50
N GLN A 96 -15.93 17.40 -6.33
CA GLN A 96 -15.46 18.36 -7.36
C GLN A 96 -14.80 17.67 -8.56
N PHE A 97 -14.30 16.45 -8.39
CA PHE A 97 -13.57 15.69 -9.41
C PHE A 97 -14.18 14.31 -9.60
N ASP A 98 -14.20 13.86 -10.84
CA ASP A 98 -14.81 12.61 -11.25
C ASP A 98 -13.84 11.44 -11.00
N ARG A 99 -14.22 10.57 -10.07
CA ARG A 99 -13.43 9.39 -9.71
C ARG A 99 -13.53 8.28 -10.76
N ASP A 100 -14.63 8.20 -11.48
CA ASP A 100 -14.93 7.07 -12.37
C ASP A 100 -14.24 7.26 -13.72
N ARG A 101 -14.11 8.51 -14.18
CA ARG A 101 -13.33 8.85 -15.39
C ARG A 101 -11.84 9.10 -15.14
N ARG A 102 -11.30 8.70 -13.99
CA ARG A 102 -9.89 8.91 -13.66
C ARG A 102 -8.96 8.11 -14.59
N VAL A 103 -7.84 8.72 -14.95
CA VAL A 103 -6.69 8.02 -15.51
C VAL A 103 -5.76 7.65 -14.36
N SER A 104 -5.28 6.40 -14.32
CA SER A 104 -4.36 5.95 -13.27
C SER A 104 -3.28 5.05 -13.85
N MET A 105 -2.04 5.43 -13.59
CA MET A 105 -0.84 4.73 -14.03
C MET A 105 -0.04 4.27 -12.82
N ARG A 106 0.48 3.05 -12.92
CA ARG A 106 1.35 2.44 -11.92
C ARG A 106 2.70 2.14 -12.56
N PHE A 107 3.74 2.72 -11.99
CA PHE A 107 5.11 2.59 -12.44
C PHE A 107 5.87 1.63 -11.51
N ARG A 108 6.83 0.89 -12.08
CA ARG A 108 7.66 -0.06 -11.32
C ARG A 108 8.74 0.70 -10.55
N HIS A 109 9.42 -0.01 -9.65
CA HIS A 109 10.52 0.56 -8.88
C HIS A 109 11.66 1.08 -9.77
N VAL A 110 11.97 0.35 -10.85
CA VAL A 110 12.97 0.78 -11.84
C VAL A 110 12.56 2.06 -12.56
N ASP A 111 11.26 2.26 -12.79
CA ASP A 111 10.75 3.45 -13.46
C ASP A 111 10.85 4.67 -12.54
N LEU A 112 10.65 4.49 -11.22
CA LEU A 112 10.91 5.55 -10.22
C LEU A 112 12.38 6.00 -10.25
N ALA A 113 13.33 5.07 -10.32
CA ALA A 113 14.75 5.41 -10.45
C ALA A 113 15.08 6.08 -11.80
N GLY A 114 14.40 5.66 -12.88
CA GLY A 114 14.47 6.32 -14.18
C GLY A 114 13.99 7.77 -14.12
N PHE A 115 12.88 8.04 -13.43
CA PHE A 115 12.36 9.40 -13.26
C PHE A 115 13.30 10.27 -12.43
N VAL A 116 13.88 9.74 -11.35
CA VAL A 116 14.92 10.44 -10.57
C VAL A 116 16.14 10.75 -11.44
N SER A 117 16.54 9.83 -12.33
CA SER A 117 17.66 10.07 -13.25
C SER A 117 17.39 11.21 -14.23
N VAL A 118 16.13 11.43 -14.65
CA VAL A 118 15.73 12.60 -15.46
C VAL A 118 15.80 13.88 -14.63
N VAL A 119 15.29 13.86 -13.39
CA VAL A 119 15.33 15.00 -12.45
C VAL A 119 16.77 15.46 -12.20
N GLU A 120 17.66 14.50 -11.94
CA GLU A 120 19.09 14.73 -11.69
C GLU A 120 19.89 15.05 -12.97
N ASN A 121 19.24 15.18 -14.13
CA ASN A 121 19.84 15.44 -15.45
C ASN A 121 20.88 14.39 -15.89
N ARG A 122 20.78 13.14 -15.40
CA ARG A 122 21.64 12.03 -15.83
C ARG A 122 21.22 11.49 -17.19
N ILE A 123 19.93 11.58 -17.50
CA ILE A 123 19.32 11.24 -18.79
C ILE A 123 18.33 12.33 -19.20
N SER A 124 18.08 12.48 -20.51
CA SER A 124 17.17 13.51 -21.04
C SER A 124 15.68 13.11 -20.96
N SER A 125 15.40 11.81 -21.07
CA SER A 125 14.05 11.26 -21.08
C SER A 125 14.05 9.82 -20.56
N HIS A 126 13.02 9.43 -19.80
CA HIS A 126 12.77 8.05 -19.40
C HIS A 126 11.46 7.55 -20.01
N HIS A 127 11.55 6.50 -20.84
CA HIS A 127 10.41 5.92 -21.54
C HIS A 127 9.89 4.65 -20.85
N VAL A 128 8.57 4.54 -20.70
CA VAL A 128 7.89 3.41 -20.05
C VAL A 128 6.76 2.93 -20.94
N LYS A 129 6.79 1.64 -21.30
CA LYS A 129 5.76 1.00 -22.12
C LYS A 129 5.23 -0.26 -21.46
N ASN A 130 3.91 -0.41 -21.43
CA ASN A 130 3.21 -1.64 -21.03
C ASN A 130 1.87 -1.73 -21.78
N ASN A 131 1.06 -2.76 -21.46
CA ASN A 131 -0.22 -2.99 -22.12
C ASN A 131 -1.28 -1.91 -21.85
N ALA A 132 -1.09 -1.09 -20.80
CA ALA A 132 -2.04 -0.06 -20.37
C ALA A 132 -1.63 1.35 -20.79
N PHE A 133 -0.34 1.60 -21.05
CA PHE A 133 0.14 2.90 -21.52
C PHE A 133 1.56 2.84 -22.10
N GLU A 134 1.88 3.87 -22.90
CA GLU A 134 3.21 4.19 -23.39
C GLU A 134 3.51 5.65 -23.11
N MET A 135 4.49 5.93 -22.24
CA MET A 135 4.70 7.23 -21.62
C MET A 135 6.18 7.61 -21.61
N ALA A 136 6.48 8.90 -21.80
CA ALA A 136 7.80 9.49 -21.66
C ALA A 136 7.78 10.56 -20.56
N PHE A 137 8.75 10.49 -19.64
CA PHE A 137 9.01 11.52 -18.66
C PHE A 137 10.24 12.32 -19.07
N GLU A 138 10.06 13.62 -19.29
CA GLU A 138 11.06 14.51 -19.86
C GLU A 138 11.20 15.78 -19.04
N LYS A 139 12.43 16.31 -18.99
CA LYS A 139 12.69 17.64 -18.45
C LYS A 139 12.36 18.71 -19.49
N THR A 140 11.68 19.76 -19.07
CA THR A 140 11.37 20.94 -19.87
C THR A 140 12.12 22.16 -19.33
N ALA A 141 12.04 23.30 -20.03
CA ALA A 141 12.68 24.53 -19.58
C ALA A 141 12.13 25.04 -18.22
N SER A 142 10.85 24.76 -17.93
CA SER A 142 10.15 25.24 -16.73
C SER A 142 9.83 24.14 -15.71
N GLY A 143 10.24 22.89 -15.97
CA GLY A 143 9.96 21.77 -15.08
C GLY A 143 9.99 20.42 -15.77
N TYR A 144 8.89 19.67 -15.71
CA TYR A 144 8.81 18.31 -16.24
C TYR A 144 7.49 18.06 -16.97
N VAL A 145 7.50 17.13 -17.92
CA VAL A 145 6.31 16.64 -18.60
C VAL A 145 6.29 15.11 -18.58
N LEU A 146 5.13 14.56 -18.27
CA LEU A 146 4.82 13.15 -18.47
C LEU A 146 3.77 13.08 -19.59
N LYS A 147 4.14 12.54 -20.75
CA LYS A 147 3.29 12.54 -21.95
C LYS A 147 3.31 11.20 -22.65
N GLY A 148 2.26 10.88 -23.39
CA GLY A 148 2.20 9.68 -24.20
C GLY A 148 0.76 9.26 -24.49
N GLN A 149 0.54 7.95 -24.53
CA GLN A 149 -0.70 7.31 -24.91
C GLN A 149 -1.19 6.42 -23.77
N VAL A 150 -2.48 6.52 -23.42
CA VAL A 150 -3.12 5.69 -22.40
C VAL A 150 -4.18 4.81 -23.05
N HIS A 151 -4.22 3.55 -22.64
CA HIS A 151 -5.21 2.57 -23.09
C HIS A 151 -6.27 2.40 -21.98
N ARG A 152 -7.49 2.88 -22.20
CA ARG A 152 -8.60 2.61 -21.28
C ARG A 152 -9.10 1.19 -21.52
N SER A 153 -9.32 0.40 -20.47
CA SER A 153 -9.73 -1.01 -20.58
C SER A 153 -11.00 -1.25 -21.41
N ASN A 154 -11.87 -0.24 -21.50
CA ASN A 154 -13.15 -0.31 -22.21
C ASN A 154 -13.13 0.44 -23.55
N SER A 155 -11.98 0.95 -23.99
CA SER A 155 -11.80 1.69 -25.25
C SER A 155 -10.78 0.99 -26.12
N GLN A 156 -11.11 0.79 -27.40
CA GLN A 156 -10.13 0.32 -28.39
C GLN A 156 -9.20 1.44 -28.89
N VAL A 157 -9.52 2.70 -28.55
CA VAL A 157 -8.77 3.87 -29.01
C VAL A 157 -7.77 4.29 -27.94
N ASN A 158 -6.53 4.49 -28.37
CA ASN A 158 -5.47 5.06 -27.56
C ASN A 158 -5.71 6.57 -27.43
N GLU A 159 -5.70 7.06 -26.20
CA GLU A 159 -5.92 8.48 -25.92
C GLU A 159 -4.58 9.15 -25.67
N GLU A 160 -4.30 10.24 -26.38
CA GLU A 160 -3.16 11.09 -26.07
C GLU A 160 -3.38 11.76 -24.71
N TRP A 161 -2.38 11.67 -23.84
CA TRP A 161 -2.45 12.22 -22.51
C TRP A 161 -1.11 12.86 -22.13
N ALA A 162 -1.19 14.02 -21.49
CA ALA A 162 -0.03 14.70 -20.97
C ALA A 162 -0.36 15.43 -19.67
N VAL A 163 0.59 15.45 -18.76
CA VAL A 163 0.58 16.31 -17.57
C VAL A 163 1.92 17.01 -17.43
N ARG A 164 1.86 18.28 -17.02
CA ARG A 164 3.03 19.15 -16.85
C ARG A 164 3.17 19.52 -15.38
N PHE A 165 4.40 19.48 -14.89
CA PHE A 165 4.80 19.90 -13.55
C PHE A 165 5.74 21.08 -13.71
N GLU A 166 5.19 22.29 -13.66
CA GLU A 166 5.94 23.52 -13.94
C GLU A 166 6.15 24.35 -12.67
N ASN A 167 7.20 25.17 -12.65
CA ASN A 167 7.52 26.11 -11.58
C ASN A 167 7.61 25.41 -10.21
N GLN A 168 6.83 25.84 -9.21
CA GLN A 168 6.82 25.23 -7.88
C GLN A 168 6.44 23.74 -7.88
N PHE A 169 5.66 23.30 -8.86
CA PHE A 169 5.27 21.90 -8.97
C PHE A 169 6.41 21.03 -9.52
N ALA A 170 7.33 21.61 -10.29
CA ALA A 170 8.56 20.94 -10.68
C ALA A 170 9.39 20.60 -9.44
N VAL A 171 9.67 21.62 -8.60
CA VAL A 171 10.43 21.45 -7.34
C VAL A 171 9.75 20.43 -6.40
N THR A 172 8.42 20.47 -6.32
CA THR A 172 7.65 19.49 -5.54
C THR A 172 7.84 18.06 -6.06
N MET A 173 7.81 17.89 -7.39
CA MET A 173 8.02 16.60 -8.04
C MET A 173 9.43 16.06 -7.79
N GLU A 174 10.46 16.91 -7.86
CA GLU A 174 11.86 16.53 -7.60
C GLU A 174 12.01 15.93 -6.19
N HIS A 175 11.66 16.72 -5.17
CA HIS A 175 11.77 16.28 -3.78
C HIS A 175 10.89 15.05 -3.49
N PHE A 176 9.71 14.96 -4.09
CA PHE A 176 8.84 13.81 -3.90
C PHE A 176 9.47 12.53 -4.46
N LEU A 177 10.02 12.57 -5.68
CA LEU A 177 10.63 11.40 -6.32
C LEU A 177 11.91 10.96 -5.60
N GLU A 178 12.76 11.90 -5.19
CA GLU A 178 13.97 11.62 -4.41
C GLU A 178 13.61 10.98 -3.06
N SER A 179 12.65 11.57 -2.34
CA SER A 179 12.18 11.04 -1.05
C SER A 179 11.56 9.66 -1.21
N ALA A 180 10.74 9.47 -2.25
CA ALA A 180 10.12 8.19 -2.57
C ALA A 180 11.17 7.11 -2.84
N LEU A 181 12.21 7.41 -3.61
CA LEU A 181 13.27 6.45 -3.92
C LEU A 181 14.08 6.09 -2.67
N THR A 182 14.46 7.07 -1.86
CA THR A 182 15.19 6.84 -0.60
C THR A 182 14.41 5.95 0.37
N GLU A 183 13.12 6.24 0.58
CA GLU A 183 12.26 5.47 1.49
C GLU A 183 11.85 4.11 0.93
N SER A 184 11.90 3.91 -0.39
CA SER A 184 11.41 2.69 -1.05
C SER A 184 12.13 1.40 -0.63
N PHE A 185 13.33 1.50 -0.05
CA PHE A 185 14.11 0.35 0.42
C PHE A 185 13.69 -0.15 1.80
N GLY A 186 12.91 0.62 2.56
CA GLY A 186 12.36 0.18 3.84
C GLY A 186 13.29 0.36 5.04
N PHE A 187 14.43 1.05 4.89
CA PHE A 187 15.42 1.19 5.96
C PHE A 187 14.84 1.90 7.20
N ALA A 188 14.06 2.96 7.01
CA ALA A 188 13.48 3.72 8.11
C ALA A 188 12.44 2.90 8.90
N GLN A 189 11.67 2.05 8.22
CA GLN A 189 10.68 1.16 8.85
C GLN A 189 11.41 0.02 9.57
N HIS A 190 12.45 -0.54 8.97
CA HIS A 190 13.26 -1.60 9.55
C HIS A 190 13.98 -1.14 10.84
N LEU A 191 14.62 0.03 10.82
CA LEU A 191 15.26 0.61 12.00
C LEU A 191 14.23 0.93 13.10
N ARG A 192 13.04 1.43 12.75
CA ARG A 192 11.96 1.66 13.71
C ARG A 192 11.45 0.38 14.37
N ALA A 193 11.37 -0.72 13.61
CA ALA A 193 10.99 -2.03 14.16
C ALA A 193 12.03 -2.54 15.15
N TRP A 194 13.32 -2.41 14.82
CA TRP A 194 14.42 -2.77 15.72
C TRP A 194 14.40 -1.98 17.03
N SER A 195 14.20 -0.67 16.97
CA SER A 195 14.11 0.18 18.17
C SER A 195 12.90 -0.12 19.06
N ARG A 196 11.86 -0.77 18.52
CA ARG A 196 10.66 -1.18 19.27
C ARG A 196 10.77 -2.57 19.91
N GLY A 197 11.89 -3.27 19.71
CA GLY A 197 12.05 -4.64 20.20
C GLY A 197 11.25 -5.68 19.40
N ASP A 198 10.58 -5.27 18.31
CA ASP A 198 10.03 -6.17 17.28
C ASP A 198 11.18 -6.69 16.43
N SER A 199 12.05 -7.47 17.08
CA SER A 199 12.92 -8.37 16.36
C SER A 199 12.01 -9.36 15.62
N PRO A 200 12.18 -9.56 14.30
CA PRO A 200 11.58 -10.72 13.68
C PRO A 200 12.11 -11.90 14.49
N GLN A 201 11.21 -12.67 15.10
CA GLN A 201 11.58 -13.95 15.71
C GLN A 201 12.36 -14.70 14.64
N GLY A 202 13.68 -14.71 14.78
CA GLY A 202 14.52 -15.64 14.06
C GLY A 202 13.91 -17.00 14.34
N ASP A 203 13.62 -17.72 13.28
CA ASP A 203 13.13 -19.10 13.28
C ASP A 203 14.23 -20.06 13.82
N SER A 204 14.96 -19.65 14.86
CA SER A 204 16.03 -20.37 15.52
C SER A 204 15.59 -21.01 16.85
N SER A 205 14.30 -21.00 17.17
CA SER A 205 13.74 -21.63 18.39
C SER A 205 12.91 -22.89 18.15
N LYS A 206 12.86 -23.44 16.92
CA LYS A 206 12.13 -24.69 16.61
C LYS A 206 13.01 -25.94 16.40
N ILE A 207 14.28 -25.93 16.82
CA ILE A 207 15.18 -27.09 16.62
C ILE A 207 15.34 -27.99 17.87
N SER A 208 14.82 -27.62 19.06
CA SER A 208 15.19 -28.32 20.30
C SER A 208 14.06 -28.79 21.22
N GLN A 209 12.87 -29.12 20.70
CA GLN A 209 11.81 -29.74 21.52
C GLN A 209 11.26 -31.09 21.05
N ASP A 210 11.63 -31.59 19.87
CA ASP A 210 11.11 -32.88 19.38
C ASP A 210 12.07 -34.08 19.56
N ARG A 211 13.29 -33.89 20.10
CA ARG A 211 14.25 -35.01 20.26
C ARG A 211 14.09 -35.86 21.52
N TYR A 212 13.27 -35.47 22.49
CA TYR A 212 13.15 -36.19 23.78
C TYR A 212 11.82 -36.91 24.01
N ARG A 213 10.96 -37.05 23.01
CA ARG A 213 9.62 -37.66 23.18
C ARG A 213 9.39 -39.00 22.46
N ASN A 214 10.45 -39.66 21.98
CA ASN A 214 10.30 -40.87 21.16
C ASN A 214 11.22 -42.06 21.52
N GLN A 215 11.58 -42.22 22.80
CA GLN A 215 12.37 -43.38 23.28
C GLN A 215 11.61 -44.41 24.13
N ASN A 216 10.28 -44.29 24.27
CA ASN A 216 9.52 -45.18 25.17
C ASN A 216 8.48 -46.09 24.48
N ARG A 217 8.70 -46.45 23.21
CA ARG A 217 7.90 -47.48 22.52
C ARG A 217 8.78 -48.65 22.12
N ASN A 218 9.28 -49.34 23.13
CA ASN A 218 9.94 -50.62 22.99
C ASN A 218 8.93 -51.74 23.32
N GLN A 219 9.06 -52.87 22.65
CA GLN A 219 8.64 -54.20 23.11
C GLN A 219 7.14 -54.60 22.99
N SER A 220 6.71 -54.98 21.78
CA SER A 220 5.71 -56.06 21.65
C SER A 220 5.67 -56.62 20.21
N HIS A 221 6.67 -57.40 19.78
CA HIS A 221 6.54 -58.35 18.65
C HIS A 221 7.67 -59.41 18.61
N ARG A 222 8.01 -59.99 19.77
CA ARG A 222 8.81 -61.23 19.83
C ARG A 222 8.10 -62.26 20.71
N ARG A 223 7.07 -62.92 20.19
CA ARG A 223 6.58 -64.23 20.66
C ARG A 223 5.49 -64.80 19.74
N ALA A 224 5.92 -65.63 18.80
CA ALA A 224 5.18 -66.74 18.18
C ALA A 224 6.20 -67.52 17.33
N LYS A 225 7.17 -68.21 17.94
CA LYS A 225 7.14 -69.64 18.32
C LYS A 225 6.68 -70.57 17.18
N ASN A 226 7.69 -71.18 16.55
CA ASN A 226 7.72 -72.39 15.74
C ASN A 226 6.73 -73.49 16.19
N ASN A 227 6.12 -74.20 15.21
CA ASN A 227 6.36 -75.62 14.94
C ASN A 227 5.61 -76.08 13.67
N SER A 228 6.33 -76.62 12.66
CA SER A 228 6.36 -78.04 12.22
C SER A 228 5.07 -78.49 11.51
N SER A 229 5.04 -79.09 10.31
CA SER A 229 5.99 -80.03 9.67
C SER A 229 5.54 -80.32 8.22
N THR A 230 6.39 -81.08 7.49
CA THR A 230 6.08 -82.05 6.40
C THR A 230 5.63 -81.48 5.04
N GLU A 231 6.48 -81.47 4.00
CA GLU A 231 6.83 -82.56 3.06
C GLU A 231 6.07 -82.39 1.73
N ASN A 232 6.78 -82.04 0.65
CA ASN A 232 7.05 -83.00 -0.43
C ASN A 232 7.99 -82.42 -1.50
N ARG A 233 8.90 -83.29 -1.94
CA ARG A 233 9.80 -83.19 -3.10
C ARG A 233 9.11 -83.82 -4.31
N GLU A 234 9.79 -83.71 -5.46
CA GLU A 234 9.55 -84.34 -6.78
C GLU A 234 8.70 -83.48 -7.72
N SER A 235 9.11 -83.16 -8.95
CA SER A 235 10.25 -83.52 -9.82
C SER A 235 10.59 -82.33 -10.71
#